data_AF-A0A327UDA5-F1
#
_entry.id   AF-A0A327UDA5-F1
#
_cell.length_a   1.000
_cell.length_b   1.000
_cell.length_c   1.000
_cell.angle_alpha   90.00
_cell.angle_beta   90.00
_cell.angle_gamma   90.00
#
_symmetry.space_group_name_H-M   'P 1'
#
loop_
_entity.id
_entity.type
_entity.pdbx_description
1 polymer ?
#
loop_
_entity_poly.entity_id
_entity_poly.type
_entity_poly.pdbx_seq_one_letter_code
_entity_poly.pdbx_strand_id
1 'polypeptide(L)'
;VTFTGPGGLNQTVTVNGSGQACFTSTTLTTGTVTATYNGDACHSTSTGTVAVTVNRSPSTTTVTATPNPSACGQSVTVCATVAAGAPGSGTPTGTVTFTGPGGLSQTVPVNGSGQACFTSTSLASGTITATYSGDTCFLGSSGTVVITANSRATTMTATPAQIRLRANGSLVIPAISATLRETGTNAPVVGQTVVFVANSATGPVVLGSAVTDASGVATLAPPNLTVPGTILSARTYRASFAGAACLAPSSATGTLTFVPAPILP
;
A
#
# COMPACT_ATOMS: atom_id res chain seq x y z
N VAL A 1 43.65 -26.90 -26.30
CA VAL A 1 42.55 -27.38 -25.43
C VAL A 1 41.27 -26.71 -25.87
N THR A 2 40.23 -27.48 -26.14
CA THR A 2 38.89 -26.99 -26.46
C THR A 2 38.01 -27.07 -25.22
N PHE A 3 37.51 -25.92 -24.77
CA PHE A 3 36.57 -25.77 -23.67
C PHE A 3 35.15 -25.74 -24.22
N THR A 4 34.30 -26.65 -23.75
CA THR A 4 32.86 -26.68 -24.07
C THR A 4 32.04 -26.68 -22.79
N GLY A 5 30.82 -26.13 -22.83
CA GLY A 5 30.01 -26.07 -21.62
C GLY A 5 28.75 -25.20 -21.72
N PRO A 6 28.09 -24.96 -20.57
CA PRO A 6 26.88 -24.16 -20.48
C PRO A 6 27.11 -22.69 -20.91
N GLY A 7 26.03 -21.99 -21.29
CA GLY A 7 26.14 -20.62 -21.80
C GLY A 7 26.71 -20.51 -23.21
N GLY A 8 26.66 -21.62 -23.98
CA GLY A 8 27.20 -21.67 -25.34
C GLY A 8 28.73 -21.67 -25.39
N LEU A 9 29.42 -22.03 -24.29
CA LEU A 9 30.86 -22.08 -24.26
C LEU A 9 31.38 -23.07 -25.32
N ASN A 10 32.17 -22.56 -26.26
CA ASN A 10 32.95 -23.33 -27.22
C ASN A 10 34.18 -22.52 -27.62
N GLN A 11 35.28 -22.70 -26.88
CA GLN A 11 36.51 -21.92 -27.05
C GLN A 11 37.72 -22.82 -27.15
N THR A 12 38.57 -22.63 -28.16
CA THR A 12 39.83 -23.36 -28.29
C THR A 12 41.00 -22.46 -27.98
N VAL A 13 41.81 -22.86 -26.99
CA VAL A 13 42.98 -22.13 -26.53
C VAL A 13 44.22 -23.00 -26.70
N THR A 14 45.31 -22.41 -27.17
CA THR A 14 46.61 -23.08 -27.27
C THR A 14 47.20 -23.34 -25.89
N VAL A 15 47.89 -24.46 -25.74
CA VAL A 15 48.64 -24.76 -24.51
C VAL A 15 49.94 -23.97 -24.56
N ASN A 16 50.26 -23.22 -23.50
CA ASN A 16 51.50 -22.45 -23.40
C ASN A 16 52.70 -23.35 -23.03
N GLY A 17 53.91 -22.76 -22.98
CA GLY A 17 55.14 -23.49 -22.66
C GLY A 17 55.21 -24.12 -21.26
N SER A 18 54.26 -23.79 -20.37
CA SER A 18 54.13 -24.41 -19.04
C SER A 18 52.99 -25.44 -18.97
N GLY A 19 52.41 -25.86 -20.09
CA GLY A 19 51.33 -26.85 -20.11
C GLY A 19 49.95 -26.29 -19.77
N GLN A 20 49.75 -24.98 -19.79
CA GLN A 20 48.50 -24.33 -19.39
C GLN A 20 47.74 -23.74 -20.58
N ALA A 21 46.42 -23.92 -20.58
CA ALA A 21 45.49 -23.21 -21.46
C ALA A 21 44.41 -22.53 -20.60
N CYS A 22 44.28 -21.21 -20.70
CA CYS A 22 43.33 -20.42 -19.89
C CYS A 22 42.41 -19.59 -20.79
N PHE A 23 41.16 -19.43 -20.37
CA PHE A 23 40.23 -18.48 -20.97
C PHE A 23 39.46 -17.75 -19.88
N THR A 24 38.88 -16.61 -20.24
CA THR A 24 37.92 -15.88 -19.41
C THR A 24 36.57 -15.87 -20.12
N SER A 25 35.47 -15.98 -19.37
CA SER A 25 34.12 -15.90 -19.92
C SER A 25 33.19 -15.16 -18.98
N THR A 26 32.29 -14.36 -19.56
CA THR A 26 31.23 -13.62 -18.89
C THR A 26 29.83 -14.16 -19.22
N THR A 27 29.75 -15.22 -20.03
CA THR A 27 28.47 -15.76 -20.55
C THR A 27 28.15 -17.15 -20.02
N LEU A 28 28.95 -17.68 -19.10
CA LEU A 28 28.68 -18.98 -18.48
C LEU A 28 27.33 -18.96 -17.76
N THR A 29 26.66 -20.10 -17.81
CA THR A 29 25.50 -20.40 -16.95
C THR A 29 25.84 -21.62 -16.09
N THR A 30 25.02 -21.90 -15.07
CA THR A 30 25.24 -23.06 -14.19
C THR A 30 25.28 -24.35 -15.00
N GLY A 31 26.31 -25.16 -14.79
CA GLY A 31 26.48 -26.44 -15.46
C GLY A 31 27.94 -26.92 -15.44
N THR A 32 28.25 -27.93 -16.25
CA THR A 32 29.59 -28.53 -16.29
C THR A 32 30.38 -28.01 -17.48
N VAL A 33 31.57 -27.46 -17.21
CA VAL A 33 32.56 -27.10 -18.23
C VAL A 33 33.48 -28.30 -18.45
N THR A 34 33.71 -28.64 -19.72
CA THR A 34 34.62 -29.70 -20.16
C THR A 34 35.79 -29.11 -20.92
N ALA A 35 37.01 -29.47 -20.55
CA ALA A 35 38.24 -29.12 -21.24
C ALA A 35 38.80 -30.36 -21.93
N THR A 36 38.97 -30.30 -23.25
CA THR A 36 39.49 -31.40 -24.07
C THR A 36 40.83 -31.00 -24.67
N TYR A 37 41.90 -31.71 -24.32
CA TYR A 37 43.16 -31.66 -25.01
C TYR A 37 43.16 -32.71 -26.14
N ASN A 38 43.34 -32.26 -27.38
CA ASN A 38 43.22 -33.13 -28.56
C ASN A 38 44.49 -33.95 -28.86
N GLY A 39 45.48 -33.95 -27.96
CA GLY A 39 46.76 -34.58 -28.19
C GLY A 39 47.70 -33.74 -29.08
N ASP A 40 48.94 -34.21 -29.19
CA ASP A 40 49.92 -33.76 -30.17
C ASP A 40 50.77 -34.96 -30.66
N ALA A 41 51.89 -34.72 -31.33
CA ALA A 41 52.75 -35.78 -31.87
C ALA A 41 53.34 -36.71 -30.79
N CYS A 42 53.47 -36.23 -29.56
CA CYS A 42 54.11 -36.95 -28.45
C CYS A 42 53.13 -37.25 -27.29
N HIS A 43 51.97 -36.62 -27.24
CA HIS A 43 51.02 -36.70 -26.13
C HIS A 43 49.62 -37.13 -26.61
N SER A 44 49.00 -38.07 -25.87
CA SER A 44 47.63 -38.54 -26.15
C SER A 44 46.57 -37.50 -25.78
N THR A 45 45.35 -37.69 -26.32
CA THR A 45 44.16 -36.90 -25.96
C THR A 45 43.80 -37.08 -24.48
N SER A 46 43.30 -36.02 -23.84
CA SER A 46 42.80 -36.09 -22.46
C SER A 46 41.66 -35.09 -22.21
N THR A 47 40.86 -35.35 -21.18
CA THR A 47 39.72 -34.51 -20.82
C THR A 47 39.65 -34.26 -19.32
N GLY A 48 39.20 -33.07 -18.93
CA GLY A 48 38.86 -32.73 -17.55
C GLY A 48 37.55 -31.96 -17.48
N THR A 49 36.83 -32.08 -16.36
CA THR A 49 35.54 -31.41 -16.16
C THR A 49 35.48 -30.68 -14.83
N VAL A 50 34.76 -29.56 -14.79
CA VAL A 50 34.47 -28.81 -13.56
C VAL A 50 33.03 -28.33 -13.56
N ALA A 51 32.35 -28.47 -12.42
CA ALA A 51 31.02 -27.90 -12.21
C ALA A 51 31.14 -26.41 -11.86
N VAL A 52 30.36 -25.57 -12.53
CA VAL A 52 30.29 -24.13 -12.29
C VAL A 52 28.86 -23.76 -11.89
N THR A 53 28.72 -22.99 -10.82
CA THR A 53 27.44 -22.42 -10.39
C THR A 53 27.45 -20.92 -10.59
N VAL A 54 26.48 -20.41 -11.34
CA VAL A 54 26.26 -18.98 -11.57
C VAL A 54 25.00 -18.57 -10.81
N ASN A 55 25.20 -17.85 -9.71
CA ASN A 55 24.11 -17.37 -8.87
C ASN A 55 23.62 -16.00 -9.36
N ARG A 56 22.33 -15.71 -9.12
CA ARG A 56 21.79 -14.36 -9.28
C ARG A 56 22.41 -13.42 -8.26
N SER A 57 22.69 -12.19 -8.68
CA SER A 57 23.20 -11.15 -7.82
C SER A 57 22.09 -10.60 -6.90
N PRO A 58 22.39 -10.22 -5.65
CA PRO A 58 21.44 -9.42 -4.87
C PRO A 58 21.14 -8.09 -5.58
N SER A 59 19.98 -7.52 -5.27
CA SER A 59 19.59 -6.16 -5.65
C SER A 59 19.12 -5.36 -4.45
N THR A 60 19.11 -4.04 -4.58
CA THR A 60 18.54 -3.11 -3.60
C THR A 60 17.49 -2.24 -4.28
N THR A 61 16.41 -1.92 -3.56
CA THR A 61 15.36 -1.02 -4.06
C THR A 61 15.20 0.14 -3.11
N THR A 62 15.41 1.36 -3.60
CA THR A 62 15.14 2.60 -2.87
C THR A 62 13.91 3.28 -3.46
N VAL A 63 13.10 3.92 -2.62
CA VAL A 63 11.85 4.54 -3.06
C VAL A 63 11.82 5.99 -2.63
N THR A 64 11.49 6.88 -3.55
CA THR A 64 11.32 8.31 -3.31
C THR A 64 9.95 8.76 -3.77
N ALA A 65 9.47 9.85 -3.17
CA ALA A 65 8.23 10.49 -3.58
C ALA A 65 8.39 12.00 -3.57
N THR A 66 7.86 12.68 -4.58
CA THR A 66 8.01 14.13 -4.71
C THR A 66 6.76 14.74 -5.36
N PRO A 67 6.18 15.78 -4.74
CA PRO A 67 6.52 16.33 -3.42
C PRO A 67 6.06 15.43 -2.26
N ASN A 68 6.77 15.50 -1.13
CA ASN A 68 6.40 14.83 0.11
C ASN A 68 6.89 15.65 1.33
N PRO A 69 6.01 16.22 2.17
CA PRO A 69 4.55 16.13 2.12
C PRO A 69 3.93 16.76 0.86
N SER A 70 2.74 16.29 0.46
CA SER A 70 1.99 16.85 -0.67
C SER A 70 0.74 17.60 -0.21
N ALA A 71 0.36 18.66 -0.94
CA ALA A 71 -0.96 19.27 -0.78
C ALA A 71 -2.04 18.35 -1.38
N CYS A 72 -3.30 18.53 -0.96
CA CYS A 72 -4.33 17.67 -1.51
C CYS A 72 -4.58 17.91 -3.02
N GLY A 73 -4.83 16.83 -3.75
CA GLY A 73 -5.03 16.86 -5.20
C GLY A 73 -3.75 17.17 -5.98
N GLN A 74 -2.64 17.45 -5.30
CA GLN A 74 -1.35 17.67 -5.92
C GLN A 74 -0.85 16.36 -6.51
N SER A 75 -0.36 16.41 -7.74
CA SER A 75 0.30 15.28 -8.36
C SER A 75 1.60 14.95 -7.62
N VAL A 76 1.74 13.69 -7.20
CA VAL A 76 2.94 13.15 -6.57
C VAL A 76 3.54 12.11 -7.50
N THR A 77 4.82 12.27 -7.79
CA THR A 77 5.62 11.26 -8.50
C THR A 77 6.27 10.34 -7.46
N VAL A 78 6.06 9.04 -7.59
CA VAL A 78 6.72 8.01 -6.78
C VAL A 78 7.64 7.22 -7.69
N CYS A 79 8.91 7.10 -7.30
CA CYS A 79 9.94 6.41 -8.07
C CYS A 79 10.63 5.36 -7.20
N ALA A 80 10.74 4.14 -7.72
CA ALA A 80 11.62 3.11 -7.20
C ALA A 80 12.89 3.05 -8.06
N THR A 81 14.06 3.08 -7.43
CA THR A 81 15.36 2.84 -8.07
C THR A 81 15.87 1.48 -7.62
N VAL A 82 16.08 0.58 -8.58
CA VAL A 82 16.61 -0.76 -8.37
C VAL A 82 18.06 -0.79 -8.82
N ALA A 83 18.97 -1.17 -7.91
CA ALA A 83 20.39 -1.22 -8.17
C ALA A 83 20.95 -2.61 -7.89
N ALA A 84 21.93 -3.03 -8.70
CA ALA A 84 22.71 -4.23 -8.46
C ALA A 84 23.46 -4.12 -7.12
N GLY A 85 23.39 -5.16 -6.30
CA GLY A 85 24.23 -5.31 -5.12
C GLY A 85 25.57 -5.99 -5.48
N ALA A 86 26.66 -5.58 -4.81
CA ALA A 86 27.95 -6.23 -4.98
C ALA A 86 27.88 -7.73 -4.63
N PRO A 87 28.62 -8.61 -5.33
CA PRO A 87 29.62 -8.31 -6.36
C PRO A 87 29.06 -8.16 -7.79
N GLY A 88 27.75 -8.28 -7.99
CA GLY A 88 27.16 -8.14 -9.32
C GLY A 88 27.20 -6.70 -9.84
N SER A 89 26.98 -6.58 -11.15
CA SER A 89 26.98 -5.31 -11.88
C SER A 89 25.90 -5.31 -12.96
N GLY A 90 25.67 -4.16 -13.59
CA GLY A 90 24.63 -3.97 -14.59
C GLY A 90 23.35 -3.37 -14.02
N THR A 91 22.36 -3.18 -14.90
CA THR A 91 21.08 -2.58 -14.56
C THR A 91 20.02 -3.68 -14.45
N PRO A 92 19.36 -3.84 -13.29
CA PRO A 92 18.25 -4.77 -13.14
C PRO A 92 17.11 -4.44 -14.13
N THR A 93 16.50 -5.48 -14.68
CA THR A 93 15.38 -5.39 -15.63
C THR A 93 14.11 -5.98 -15.01
N GLY A 94 12.96 -5.87 -15.69
CA GLY A 94 11.71 -6.45 -15.22
C GLY A 94 10.75 -5.38 -14.68
N THR A 95 10.09 -5.65 -13.56
CA THR A 95 9.00 -4.79 -13.06
C THR A 95 9.09 -4.56 -11.55
N VAL A 96 8.58 -3.40 -11.13
CA VAL A 96 8.35 -3.06 -9.74
C VAL A 96 6.84 -2.93 -9.50
N THR A 97 6.34 -3.61 -8.48
CA THR A 97 4.95 -3.49 -8.02
C THR A 97 4.89 -2.58 -6.81
N PHE A 98 4.17 -1.47 -6.93
CA PHE A 98 3.88 -0.54 -5.84
C PHE A 98 2.55 -0.90 -5.19
N THR A 99 2.57 -1.08 -3.87
CA THR A 99 1.38 -1.32 -3.05
C THR A 99 1.32 -0.31 -1.92
N GLY A 100 0.11 0.03 -1.46
CA GLY A 100 -0.04 1.02 -0.40
C GLY A 100 -1.47 1.28 0.04
N PRO A 101 -1.70 2.34 0.84
CA PRO A 101 -3.02 2.73 1.32
C PRO A 101 -4.01 3.00 0.18
N GLY A 102 -5.30 2.93 0.48
CA GLY A 102 -6.36 3.21 -0.50
C GLY A 102 -6.48 2.18 -1.62
N GLY A 103 -5.89 0.98 -1.46
CA GLY A 103 -5.92 -0.07 -2.48
C GLY A 103 -4.94 0.17 -3.63
N LEU A 104 -3.92 1.01 -3.43
CA LEU A 104 -2.87 1.22 -4.43
C LEU A 104 -2.25 -0.13 -4.81
N SER A 105 -2.31 -0.46 -6.10
CA SER A 105 -1.62 -1.59 -6.72
C SER A 105 -1.26 -1.19 -8.14
N GLN A 106 0.01 -0.88 -8.38
CA GLN A 106 0.50 -0.43 -9.68
C GLN A 106 1.78 -1.16 -10.04
N THR A 107 1.84 -1.76 -11.22
CA THR A 107 3.04 -2.44 -11.72
C THR A 107 3.66 -1.61 -12.83
N VAL A 108 4.93 -1.25 -12.66
CA VAL A 108 5.66 -0.38 -13.58
C VAL A 108 6.93 -1.07 -14.04
N PRO A 109 7.25 -1.08 -15.35
CA PRO A 109 8.50 -1.63 -15.84
C PRO A 109 9.70 -0.81 -15.37
N VAL A 110 10.81 -1.50 -15.10
CA VAL A 110 12.11 -0.88 -14.83
C VAL A 110 12.71 -0.41 -16.15
N ASN A 111 13.03 0.88 -16.25
CA ASN A 111 13.63 1.49 -17.42
C ASN A 111 15.15 1.23 -17.51
N GLY A 112 15.80 1.72 -18.57
CA GLY A 112 17.24 1.54 -18.80
C GLY A 112 18.17 2.15 -17.73
N SER A 113 17.66 3.00 -16.85
CA SER A 113 18.40 3.55 -15.69
C SER A 113 18.07 2.86 -14.37
N GLY A 114 17.39 1.71 -14.39
CA GLY A 114 17.02 0.97 -13.17
C GLY A 114 15.86 1.61 -12.40
N GLN A 115 15.07 2.48 -13.03
CA GLN A 115 13.96 3.17 -12.37
C GLN A 115 12.58 2.74 -12.87
N ALA A 116 11.65 2.66 -11.94
CA ALA A 116 10.22 2.50 -12.19
C ALA A 116 9.48 3.62 -11.48
N CYS A 117 8.76 4.48 -12.21
CA CYS A 117 8.06 5.63 -11.64
C CYS A 117 6.60 5.68 -12.08
N PHE A 118 5.72 6.14 -11.20
CA PHE A 118 4.35 6.50 -11.54
C PHE A 118 3.96 7.83 -10.88
N THR A 119 2.93 8.47 -11.43
CA THR A 119 2.34 9.69 -10.90
C THR A 119 0.90 9.45 -10.45
N SER A 120 0.49 10.07 -9.36
CA SER A 120 -0.89 10.01 -8.87
C SER A 120 -1.28 11.28 -8.13
N THR A 121 -2.53 11.71 -8.30
CA THR A 121 -3.15 12.84 -7.60
C THR A 121 -4.01 12.40 -6.42
N SER A 122 -4.16 11.08 -6.21
CA SER A 122 -5.10 10.49 -5.26
C SER A 122 -4.43 9.59 -4.20
N LEU A 123 -3.13 9.78 -3.95
CA LEU A 123 -2.42 9.04 -2.91
C LEU A 123 -2.94 9.42 -1.53
N ALA A 124 -3.31 8.41 -0.75
CA ALA A 124 -3.60 8.56 0.67
C ALA A 124 -2.30 8.51 1.50
N SER A 125 -2.30 9.19 2.64
CA SER A 125 -1.18 9.13 3.59
C SER A 125 -0.94 7.71 4.07
N GLY A 126 0.33 7.35 4.20
CA GLY A 126 0.78 6.05 4.70
C GLY A 126 1.97 5.51 3.93
N THR A 127 2.28 4.24 4.13
CA THR A 127 3.49 3.62 3.61
C THR A 127 3.24 2.96 2.27
N ILE A 128 3.94 3.41 1.23
CA ILE A 128 4.01 2.73 -0.06
C ILE A 128 5.19 1.75 -0.03
N THR A 129 4.93 0.51 -0.43
CA THR A 129 5.93 -0.54 -0.61
C THR A 129 6.14 -0.79 -2.09
N ALA A 130 7.37 -0.67 -2.56
CA ALA A 130 7.78 -1.03 -3.92
C ALA A 130 8.50 -2.38 -3.86
N THR A 131 8.00 -3.36 -4.61
CA THR A 131 8.56 -4.71 -4.67
C THR A 131 9.08 -5.00 -6.06
N TYR A 132 10.39 -5.17 -6.18
CA TYR A 132 11.05 -5.68 -7.37
C TYR A 132 11.04 -7.21 -7.36
N SER A 133 10.51 -7.81 -8.42
CA SER A 133 10.34 -9.27 -8.52
C SER A 133 11.63 -10.05 -8.79
N GLY A 134 12.71 -9.37 -9.17
CA GLY A 134 13.93 -10.00 -9.67
C GLY A 134 13.87 -10.25 -11.17
N ASP A 135 14.99 -10.70 -11.73
CA ASP A 135 15.06 -11.17 -13.11
C ASP A 135 16.01 -12.39 -13.22
N THR A 136 16.43 -12.72 -14.43
CA THR A 136 17.34 -13.86 -14.68
C THR A 136 18.72 -13.69 -14.03
N CYS A 137 19.14 -12.45 -13.77
CA CYS A 137 20.45 -12.08 -13.26
C CYS A 137 20.40 -11.53 -11.83
N PHE A 138 19.26 -11.01 -11.37
CA PHE A 138 19.08 -10.36 -10.09
C PHE A 138 18.00 -11.02 -9.23
N LEU A 139 18.25 -11.06 -7.91
CA LEU A 139 17.25 -11.44 -6.92
C LEU A 139 16.17 -10.35 -6.79
N GLY A 140 15.02 -10.70 -6.21
CA GLY A 140 14.01 -9.71 -5.86
C GLY A 140 14.43 -8.88 -4.66
N SER A 141 13.91 -7.65 -4.57
CA SER A 141 14.16 -6.73 -3.45
C SER A 141 12.96 -5.82 -3.22
N SER A 142 12.91 -5.17 -2.07
CA SER A 142 11.82 -4.24 -1.74
C SER A 142 12.34 -2.98 -1.07
N GLY A 143 11.62 -1.89 -1.25
CA GLY A 143 11.86 -0.63 -0.55
C GLY A 143 10.53 0.03 -0.18
N THR A 144 10.57 0.96 0.77
CA THR A 144 9.36 1.65 1.25
C THR A 144 9.57 3.15 1.33
N VAL A 145 8.50 3.92 1.11
CA VAL A 145 8.45 5.36 1.38
C VAL A 145 7.16 5.69 2.13
N VAL A 146 7.23 6.57 3.12
CA VAL A 146 6.05 7.11 3.80
C VAL A 146 5.61 8.37 3.05
N ILE A 147 4.37 8.39 2.58
CA ILE A 147 3.74 9.56 1.97
C ILE A 147 2.88 10.27 3.01
N THR A 148 3.04 11.58 3.09
CA THR A 148 2.16 12.44 3.89
C THR A 148 1.37 13.35 2.96
N ALA A 149 0.09 13.02 2.75
CA ALA A 149 -0.86 13.91 2.08
C ALA A 149 -1.48 14.85 3.12
N ASN A 150 -1.28 16.14 2.95
CA ASN A 150 -1.87 17.17 3.80
C ASN A 150 -3.35 17.34 3.45
N SER A 151 -4.19 16.49 4.05
CA SER A 151 -5.64 16.65 4.02
C SER A 151 -6.06 17.83 4.90
N ARG A 152 -7.14 18.50 4.52
CA ARG A 152 -7.73 19.57 5.32
C ARG A 152 -8.37 18.96 6.56
N ALA A 153 -8.00 19.48 7.73
CA ALA A 153 -8.53 19.00 9.00
C ALA A 153 -10.04 19.23 9.07
N THR A 154 -10.76 18.27 9.64
CA THR A 154 -12.20 18.41 9.90
C THR A 154 -12.49 18.30 11.38
N THR A 155 -13.51 19.03 11.81
CA THR A 155 -14.06 18.99 13.16
C THR A 155 -15.48 18.47 13.07
N MET A 156 -15.79 17.45 13.87
CA MET A 156 -17.14 16.93 14.05
C MET A 156 -17.73 17.50 15.34
N THR A 157 -19.01 17.85 15.32
CA THR A 157 -19.78 18.23 16.50
C THR A 157 -21.08 17.44 16.53
N ALA A 158 -21.28 16.63 17.57
CA ALA A 158 -22.48 15.81 17.74
C ALA A 158 -23.54 16.56 18.57
N THR A 159 -24.79 16.61 18.10
CA THR A 159 -25.89 17.28 18.80
C THR A 159 -26.53 16.33 19.83
N PRO A 160 -26.84 16.75 21.07
CA PRO A 160 -27.59 15.92 22.02
C PRO A 160 -28.87 15.35 21.40
N ALA A 161 -29.15 14.06 21.63
CA ALA A 161 -30.33 13.39 21.09
C ALA A 161 -31.13 12.69 22.20
N GLN A 162 -32.41 12.44 21.89
CA GLN A 162 -33.37 11.86 22.83
C GLN A 162 -33.88 10.51 22.33
N ILE A 163 -33.94 9.54 23.23
CA ILE A 163 -34.67 8.28 23.04
C ILE A 163 -36.08 8.50 23.58
N ARG A 164 -37.09 8.27 22.76
CA ARG A 164 -38.51 8.35 23.12
C ARG A 164 -39.14 6.97 23.08
N LEU A 165 -40.03 6.71 24.04
CA LEU A 165 -40.94 5.57 24.00
C LEU A 165 -42.24 5.99 23.31
N ARG A 166 -42.65 5.24 22.27
CA ARG A 166 -43.97 5.40 21.65
C ARG A 166 -45.03 4.63 22.44
N ALA A 167 -46.29 5.03 22.29
CA ALA A 167 -47.43 4.35 22.91
C ALA A 167 -47.55 2.85 22.53
N ASN A 168 -46.99 2.44 21.38
CA ASN A 168 -46.94 1.04 20.95
C ASN A 168 -45.77 0.24 21.55
N GLY A 169 -45.05 0.79 22.55
CA GLY A 169 -43.91 0.14 23.20
C GLY A 169 -42.58 0.23 22.44
N SER A 170 -42.57 0.80 21.23
CA SER A 170 -41.35 0.94 20.43
C SER A 170 -40.49 2.10 20.93
N LEU A 171 -39.18 1.88 21.01
CA LEU A 171 -38.20 2.94 21.24
C LEU A 171 -37.81 3.57 19.91
N VAL A 172 -37.79 4.90 19.87
CA VAL A 172 -37.40 5.68 18.68
C VAL A 172 -36.48 6.81 19.06
N ILE A 173 -35.60 7.19 18.13
CA ILE A 173 -34.82 8.42 18.22
C ILE A 173 -35.41 9.38 17.17
N PRO A 174 -36.08 10.48 17.57
CA PRO A 174 -36.78 11.37 16.65
C PRO A 174 -35.86 12.11 15.68
N ALA A 175 -34.62 12.35 16.07
CA ALA A 175 -33.57 12.84 15.19
C ALA A 175 -32.24 12.63 15.90
N ILE A 176 -31.21 12.31 15.12
CA ILE A 176 -29.82 12.36 15.56
C ILE A 176 -29.03 13.09 14.48
N SER A 177 -28.25 14.07 14.90
CA SER A 177 -27.54 14.95 13.98
C SER A 177 -26.11 15.20 14.43
N ALA A 178 -25.22 15.34 13.47
CA ALA A 178 -23.88 15.85 13.70
C ALA A 178 -23.50 16.83 12.60
N THR A 179 -22.73 17.85 12.96
CA THR A 179 -22.22 18.85 12.04
C THR A 179 -20.75 18.57 11.76
N LEU A 180 -20.41 18.46 10.48
CA LEU A 180 -19.04 18.33 10.00
C LEU A 180 -18.59 19.65 9.38
N ARG A 181 -17.50 20.20 9.91
CA ARG A 181 -16.90 21.45 9.44
C ARG A 181 -15.42 21.28 9.22
N GLU A 182 -14.85 22.15 8.42
CA GLU A 182 -13.39 22.27 8.35
C GLU A 182 -12.84 22.98 9.56
N THR A 183 -11.73 22.47 10.07
CA THR A 183 -11.01 23.10 11.17
C THR A 183 -10.36 24.39 10.67
N GLY A 184 -10.57 25.50 11.39
CA GLY A 184 -10.00 26.82 11.07
C GLY A 184 -10.93 27.71 10.27
N THR A 185 -11.43 27.25 9.11
CA THR A 185 -12.36 28.04 8.26
C THR A 185 -13.80 27.96 8.76
N ASN A 186 -14.15 26.91 9.51
CA ASN A 186 -15.52 26.60 9.92
C ASN A 186 -16.48 26.39 8.74
N ALA A 187 -15.96 26.17 7.52
CA ALA A 187 -16.75 25.94 6.33
C ALA A 187 -17.53 24.60 6.42
N PRO A 188 -18.78 24.53 5.93
CA PRO A 188 -19.55 23.29 5.94
C PRO A 188 -18.94 22.26 4.99
N VAL A 189 -18.78 21.03 5.46
CA VAL A 189 -18.32 19.91 4.63
C VAL A 189 -19.54 19.14 4.13
N VAL A 190 -19.85 19.29 2.84
CA VAL A 190 -21.10 18.81 2.22
C VAL A 190 -20.90 17.46 1.54
N GLY A 191 -21.94 16.62 1.49
CA GLY A 191 -21.94 15.37 0.73
C GLY A 191 -21.16 14.21 1.37
N GLN A 192 -20.73 14.37 2.62
CA GLN A 192 -19.94 13.36 3.32
C GLN A 192 -20.82 12.46 4.20
N THR A 193 -20.53 11.16 4.18
CA THR A 193 -21.24 10.18 5.01
C THR A 193 -20.72 10.22 6.45
N VAL A 194 -21.65 10.36 7.40
CA VAL A 194 -21.42 10.28 8.84
C VAL A 194 -22.14 9.05 9.37
N VAL A 195 -21.41 8.19 10.09
CA VAL A 195 -21.95 6.99 10.73
C VAL A 195 -22.22 7.28 12.20
N PHE A 196 -23.38 6.85 12.69
CA PHE A 196 -23.82 7.01 14.07
C PHE A 196 -23.85 5.65 14.78
N VAL A 197 -23.14 5.55 15.90
CA VAL A 197 -23.08 4.34 16.73
C VAL A 197 -23.33 4.70 18.18
N ALA A 198 -24.34 4.08 18.80
CA ALA A 198 -24.58 4.23 20.23
C ALA A 198 -23.72 3.25 21.04
N ASN A 199 -23.19 3.72 22.17
CA ASN A 199 -22.37 2.90 23.06
C ASN A 199 -23.26 2.33 24.17
N SER A 200 -23.78 1.11 23.99
CA SER A 200 -24.57 0.40 25.00
C SER A 200 -23.66 -0.48 25.88
N ALA A 201 -24.10 -0.78 27.10
CA ALA A 201 -23.43 -1.74 27.99
C ALA A 201 -23.34 -3.16 27.41
N THR A 202 -24.18 -3.50 26.44
CA THR A 202 -24.21 -4.81 25.75
C THR A 202 -23.38 -4.84 24.46
N GLY A 203 -22.74 -3.73 24.11
CA GLY A 203 -21.96 -3.56 22.88
C GLY A 203 -22.42 -2.36 22.04
N PRO A 204 -21.68 -2.02 20.98
CA PRO A 204 -22.03 -0.93 20.09
C PRO A 204 -23.30 -1.24 19.29
N VAL A 205 -24.23 -0.28 19.21
CA VAL A 205 -25.45 -0.37 18.41
C VAL A 205 -25.34 0.60 17.24
N VAL A 206 -25.26 0.07 16.01
CA VAL A 206 -25.24 0.90 14.80
C VAL A 206 -26.62 1.51 14.58
N LEU A 207 -26.73 2.83 14.65
CA LEU A 207 -27.98 3.56 14.45
C LEU A 207 -28.26 3.83 12.97
N GLY A 208 -27.20 3.93 12.17
CA GLY A 208 -27.26 4.17 10.74
C GLY A 208 -26.25 5.23 10.28
N SER A 209 -26.46 5.76 9.09
CA SER A 209 -25.63 6.80 8.50
C SER A 209 -26.48 7.87 7.82
N ALA A 210 -25.99 9.10 7.80
CA ALA A 210 -26.58 10.20 7.05
C ALA A 210 -25.49 10.97 6.29
N VAL A 211 -25.89 11.63 5.20
CA VAL A 211 -25.02 12.47 4.38
C VAL A 211 -25.15 13.92 4.85
N THR A 212 -24.04 14.65 4.91
CA THR A 212 -24.05 16.06 5.28
C THR A 212 -24.73 16.91 4.19
N ASP A 213 -25.69 17.74 4.61
CA ASP A 213 -26.39 18.68 3.74
C ASP A 213 -25.54 19.93 3.39
N ALA A 214 -26.13 20.91 2.71
CA ALA A 214 -25.47 22.16 2.33
C ALA A 214 -24.94 22.98 3.53
N SER A 215 -25.45 22.73 4.74
CA SER A 215 -24.98 23.34 5.99
C SER A 215 -23.93 22.50 6.72
N GLY A 216 -23.52 21.35 6.15
CA GLY A 216 -22.57 20.42 6.74
C GLY A 216 -23.20 19.53 7.81
N VAL A 217 -24.53 19.47 7.90
CA VAL A 217 -25.24 18.70 8.93
C VAL A 217 -25.68 17.37 8.36
N ALA A 218 -25.23 16.28 8.96
CA ALA A 218 -25.75 14.94 8.71
C ALA A 218 -26.86 14.67 9.74
N THR A 219 -28.10 14.54 9.27
CA THR A 219 -29.27 14.25 10.12
C THR A 219 -29.90 12.93 9.73
N LEU A 220 -30.02 12.03 10.70
CA LEU A 220 -30.80 10.80 10.58
C LEU A 220 -32.11 11.01 11.34
N ALA A 221 -33.22 11.08 10.61
CA ALA A 221 -34.57 11.33 11.13
C ALA A 221 -35.56 10.21 10.71
N PRO A 222 -36.70 10.04 11.40
CA PRO A 222 -37.80 9.17 11.01
C PRO A 222 -38.26 9.43 9.57
N PRO A 223 -38.76 8.41 8.86
CA PRO A 223 -39.53 7.27 9.39
C PRO A 223 -38.73 6.06 9.92
N ASN A 224 -37.40 6.04 9.78
CA ASN A 224 -36.61 4.80 9.83
C ASN A 224 -35.79 4.52 11.12
N LEU A 225 -35.93 5.27 12.21
CA LEU A 225 -35.07 5.04 13.41
C LEU A 225 -35.82 4.44 14.61
N THR A 226 -36.28 3.21 14.40
CA THR A 226 -36.69 2.31 15.50
C THR A 226 -35.46 1.58 16.01
N VAL A 227 -35.27 1.58 17.33
CA VAL A 227 -34.06 1.07 17.98
C VAL A 227 -34.37 -0.06 18.96
N PRO A 228 -33.46 -1.05 19.12
CA PRO A 228 -33.67 -2.16 20.05
C PRO A 228 -33.65 -1.70 21.51
N GLY A 229 -34.26 -2.49 22.40
CA GLY A 229 -34.32 -2.20 23.85
C GLY A 229 -32.95 -2.03 24.52
N THR A 230 -31.89 -2.65 23.97
CA THR A 230 -30.51 -2.52 24.44
C THR A 230 -30.01 -1.07 24.43
N ILE A 231 -30.60 -0.21 23.60
CA ILE A 231 -30.26 1.22 23.49
C ILE A 231 -30.48 2.00 24.79
N LEU A 232 -31.35 1.53 25.69
CA LEU A 232 -31.64 2.21 26.96
C LEU A 232 -30.44 2.27 27.90
N SER A 233 -29.49 1.35 27.73
CA SER A 233 -28.22 1.37 28.46
C SER A 233 -27.20 2.35 27.86
N ALA A 234 -27.43 2.87 26.66
CA ALA A 234 -26.55 3.84 26.02
C ALA A 234 -26.79 5.24 26.57
N ARG A 235 -25.73 5.86 27.10
CA ARG A 235 -25.73 7.27 27.55
C ARG A 235 -25.15 8.22 26.50
N THR A 236 -24.43 7.68 25.53
CA THR A 236 -23.75 8.43 24.50
C THR A 236 -23.83 7.74 23.17
N TYR A 237 -23.64 8.51 22.11
CA TYR A 237 -23.41 8.01 20.78
C TYR A 237 -22.18 8.68 20.18
N ARG A 238 -21.52 7.99 19.27
CA ARG A 238 -20.41 8.51 18.49
C ARG A 238 -20.89 8.76 17.06
N ALA A 239 -20.71 9.99 16.58
CA ALA A 239 -20.76 10.34 15.17
C ALA A 239 -19.35 10.29 14.60
N SER A 240 -19.15 9.57 13.50
CA SER A 240 -17.83 9.43 12.88
C SER A 240 -17.85 9.63 11.38
N PHE A 241 -16.94 10.47 10.93
CA PHE A 241 -16.56 10.65 9.54
C PHE A 241 -15.21 9.95 9.31
N ALA A 242 -15.18 8.98 8.40
CA ALA A 242 -14.00 8.15 8.13
C ALA A 242 -12.89 8.86 7.34
N GLY A 243 -13.09 10.13 6.98
CA GLY A 243 -12.23 10.84 6.04
C GLY A 243 -12.71 10.65 4.60
N ALA A 244 -12.24 11.52 3.73
CA ALA A 244 -12.46 11.45 2.29
C ALA A 244 -11.24 12.02 1.56
N ALA A 245 -11.26 11.99 0.23
CA ALA A 245 -10.25 12.70 -0.55
C ALA A 245 -10.15 14.16 -0.05
N CYS A 246 -8.95 14.58 0.35
CA CYS A 246 -8.67 15.91 0.91
C CYS A 246 -9.24 16.27 2.28
N LEU A 247 -9.94 15.37 2.96
CA LEU A 247 -10.58 15.66 4.25
C LEU A 247 -10.16 14.64 5.31
N ALA A 248 -9.54 15.12 6.38
CA ALA A 248 -9.12 14.26 7.49
C ALA A 248 -10.33 13.64 8.19
N PRO A 249 -10.25 12.39 8.69
CA PRO A 249 -11.29 11.81 9.53
C PRO A 249 -11.51 12.61 10.81
N SER A 250 -12.73 12.61 11.31
CA SER A 250 -13.06 13.21 12.59
C SER A 250 -14.27 12.53 13.24
N SER A 251 -14.39 12.68 14.55
CA SER A 251 -15.50 12.11 15.30
C SER A 251 -15.84 12.92 16.52
N ALA A 252 -17.10 12.87 16.93
CA ALA A 252 -17.57 13.48 18.16
C ALA A 252 -18.53 12.55 18.89
N THR A 253 -18.63 12.76 20.20
CA THR A 253 -19.56 12.03 21.06
C THR A 253 -20.68 12.98 21.47
N GLY A 254 -21.92 12.59 21.23
CA GLY A 254 -23.12 13.28 21.70
C GLY A 254 -23.77 12.50 22.83
N THR A 255 -24.58 13.20 23.65
CA THR A 255 -25.35 12.56 24.72
C THR A 255 -26.64 11.94 24.16
N LEU A 256 -27.00 10.78 24.72
CA LEU A 256 -28.31 10.15 24.54
C LEU A 256 -29.07 10.21 25.85
N THR A 257 -30.22 10.87 25.83
CA THR A 257 -31.09 11.00 27.00
C THR A 257 -32.38 10.26 26.77
N PHE A 258 -32.75 9.36 27.67
CA PHE A 258 -34.05 8.72 27.62
C PHE A 258 -35.09 9.68 28.19
N VAL A 259 -36.08 10.03 27.36
CA VAL A 259 -37.22 10.85 27.75
C VAL A 259 -38.47 9.98 27.59
N PRO A 260 -38.98 9.38 28.66
CA PRO A 260 -40.31 8.81 28.65
C PRO A 260 -41.31 9.96 28.45
N ALA A 261 -42.23 9.91 27.48
CA ALA A 261 -43.22 10.98 27.32
C ALA A 261 -44.62 10.52 26.87
N PRO A 262 -45.70 11.24 27.27
CA PRO A 262 -45.74 12.37 28.22
C PRO A 262 -46.45 12.03 29.56
N ILE A 263 -46.20 12.83 30.59
CA ILE A 263 -47.12 13.02 31.73
C ILE A 263 -48.48 13.45 31.13
N LEU A 264 -49.55 12.70 31.38
CA LEU A 264 -50.92 13.08 30.99
C LEU A 264 -51.37 14.33 31.80
N PRO A 265 -52.31 15.14 31.27
CA PRO A 265 -52.78 16.38 31.89
C PRO A 265 -53.40 16.19 33.28
#